data_AF-A0ABD5TT77-F1
#
_entry.id   AF-A0ABD5TT77-F1
#
_cell.length_a   1.000
_cell.length_b   1.000
_cell.length_c   1.000
_cell.angle_alpha   90.00
_cell.angle_beta   90.00
_cell.angle_gamma   90.00
#
_symmetry.space_group_name_H-M   'P 1'
#
loop_
_entity.id
_entity.type
_entity.pdbx_description
1 polymer ?
#
loop_
_entity_poly.entity_id
_entity_poly.type
_entity_poly.pdbx_seq_one_letter_code
_entity_poly.pdbx_strand_id
1 'polypeptide(L)'
;MNWRERHTAKNGIPHEDVALSVVVQRMVIPEVSGTMFTADPTNGNRRITAIKAGLGLREAFISGGAAAGSVRVDARTGETLDYETGVQRTVVRPRPEGGIETVDFSADERSVRALSDKQVPRLLRKG
;
A
#
# COMPACT_ATOMS: atom_id res chain seq x y z
N MET A 1 22.37 -17.56 -11.51
CA MET A 1 22.49 -16.66 -10.35
C MET A 1 21.16 -15.96 -10.11
N ASN A 2 20.48 -16.29 -9.02
CA ASN A 2 19.17 -15.73 -8.67
C ASN A 2 19.31 -14.33 -8.02
N TRP A 3 18.18 -13.64 -7.75
CA TRP A 3 18.22 -12.26 -7.24
C TRP A 3 18.84 -12.14 -5.84
N ARG A 4 18.69 -13.18 -5.00
CA ARG A 4 19.21 -13.22 -3.62
C ARG A 4 20.73 -13.30 -3.60
N GLU A 5 21.30 -14.17 -4.44
CA GLU A 5 22.75 -14.30 -4.64
C GLU A 5 23.36 -13.00 -5.15
N ARG A 6 22.67 -12.28 -6.05
CA ARG A 6 23.16 -10.97 -6.52
C ARG A 6 23.18 -9.91 -5.43
N HIS A 7 22.16 -9.84 -4.57
CA HIS A 7 22.07 -8.80 -3.54
C HIS A 7 23.09 -9.02 -2.40
N THR A 8 23.19 -10.25 -1.90
CA THR A 8 24.12 -10.60 -0.82
C THR A 8 25.57 -10.45 -1.25
N ALA A 9 25.94 -10.98 -2.42
CA ALA A 9 27.27 -10.80 -2.98
C ALA A 9 27.62 -9.32 -3.22
N LYS A 10 26.69 -8.51 -3.74
CA LYS A 10 26.92 -7.07 -3.99
C LYS A 10 27.18 -6.30 -2.69
N ASN A 11 26.55 -6.69 -1.58
CA ASN A 11 26.68 -6.01 -0.29
C ASN A 11 27.72 -6.68 0.63
N GLY A 12 28.47 -7.68 0.14
CA GLY A 12 29.49 -8.38 0.93
C GLY A 12 28.92 -9.16 2.11
N ILE A 13 27.66 -9.62 2.02
CA ILE A 13 27.00 -10.39 3.07
C ILE A 13 27.25 -11.88 2.79
N PRO A 14 28.00 -12.61 3.66
CA PRO A 14 28.23 -14.03 3.49
C PRO A 14 26.93 -14.82 3.53
N HIS A 15 26.83 -15.88 2.74
CA HIS A 15 25.59 -16.66 2.64
C HIS A 15 25.30 -17.44 3.93
N GLU A 16 26.36 -17.89 4.60
CA GLU A 16 26.33 -18.58 5.89
C GLU A 16 25.76 -17.73 7.04
N ASP A 17 25.83 -16.40 6.92
CA ASP A 17 25.37 -15.45 7.94
C ASP A 17 23.92 -15.00 7.74
N VAL A 18 23.23 -15.51 6.71
CA VAL A 18 21.84 -15.15 6.41
C VAL A 18 20.88 -16.22 6.91
N ALA A 19 20.07 -15.88 7.91
CA ALA A 19 18.93 -16.69 8.34
C ALA A 19 17.60 -16.16 7.78
N LEU A 20 16.67 -17.05 7.45
CA LEU A 20 15.31 -16.70 7.02
C LEU A 20 14.31 -17.08 8.11
N SER A 21 13.50 -16.12 8.54
CA SER A 21 12.35 -16.36 9.43
C SER A 21 11.05 -16.22 8.65
N VAL A 22 10.02 -16.97 9.07
CA VAL A 22 8.69 -16.95 8.46
C VAL A 22 7.70 -16.33 9.43
N VAL A 23 6.99 -15.28 8.98
CA VAL A 23 5.86 -14.70 9.71
C VAL A 23 4.57 -15.31 9.18
N VAL A 24 3.82 -15.98 10.05
CA VAL A 24 2.46 -16.46 9.76
C VAL A 24 1.47 -15.50 10.39
N GLN A 25 0.77 -14.74 9.55
CA GLN A 25 -0.23 -13.76 9.99
C GLN A 25 -1.61 -14.18 9.49
N ARG A 26 -2.64 -13.97 10.32
CA ARG A 26 -4.04 -14.12 9.90
C ARG A 26 -4.34 -13.16 8.75
N MET A 27 -4.90 -13.67 7.67
CA MET A 27 -5.34 -12.85 6.53
C MET A 27 -6.49 -11.94 6.93
N VAL A 28 -6.39 -10.66 6.57
CA VAL A 28 -7.47 -9.67 6.67
C VAL A 28 -8.02 -9.47 5.26
N ILE A 29 -9.36 -9.40 5.12
CA ILE A 29 -10.03 -9.13 3.85
C ILE A 29 -10.48 -7.66 3.88
N PRO A 30 -9.70 -6.73 3.30
CA PRO A 30 -9.99 -5.31 3.39
C PRO A 30 -10.92 -4.85 2.26
N GLU A 31 -11.78 -3.88 2.57
CA GLU A 31 -12.44 -3.05 1.55
C GLU A 31 -11.42 -2.12 0.88
N VAL A 32 -10.53 -1.55 1.69
CA VAL A 32 -9.48 -0.60 1.30
C VAL A 32 -8.18 -1.00 1.96
N SER A 33 -7.10 -1.05 1.19
CA SER A 33 -5.74 -1.27 1.70
C SER A 33 -4.79 -0.20 1.16
N GLY A 34 -3.63 -0.06 1.80
CA GLY A 34 -2.75 1.05 1.47
C GLY A 34 -1.42 1.05 2.20
N THR A 35 -0.70 2.16 2.03
CA THR A 35 0.53 2.48 2.74
C THR A 35 0.43 3.90 3.27
N MET A 36 0.97 4.15 4.46
CA MET A 36 1.05 5.47 5.06
C MET A 36 2.51 5.76 5.43
N PHE A 37 2.97 6.96 5.09
CA PHE A 37 4.26 7.50 5.49
C PHE A 37 4.01 8.71 6.39
N THR A 38 4.56 8.68 7.61
CA THR A 38 4.45 9.78 8.59
C THR A 38 5.38 10.96 8.30
N ALA A 39 6.11 10.90 7.19
CA ALA A 39 6.85 11.99 6.59
C ALA A 39 6.69 11.89 5.07
N ASP A 40 6.73 13.02 4.37
CA ASP A 40 6.67 13.05 2.91
C ASP A 40 7.84 12.24 2.31
N PRO A 41 7.57 11.13 1.59
CA PRO A 41 8.63 10.26 1.09
C PRO A 41 9.46 10.89 -0.04
N THR A 42 9.03 12.02 -0.60
CA THR A 42 9.75 12.71 -1.70
C THR A 42 10.84 13.66 -1.19
N ASN A 43 10.63 14.27 -0.01
CA ASN A 43 11.50 15.33 0.52
C ASN A 43 11.80 15.21 2.02
N GLY A 44 11.22 14.23 2.71
CA GLY A 44 11.42 13.97 4.14
C GLY A 44 10.65 14.89 5.09
N ASN A 45 9.74 15.74 4.60
CA ASN A 45 9.00 16.69 5.45
C ASN A 45 8.06 15.95 6.41
N ARG A 46 8.42 15.96 7.70
CA ARG A 46 7.66 15.34 8.80
C ARG A 46 6.36 16.04 9.16
N ARG A 47 6.09 17.22 8.60
CA ARG A 47 4.79 17.91 8.78
C ARG A 47 3.71 17.37 7.85
N ILE A 48 4.07 16.50 6.92
CA ILE A 48 3.13 15.95 5.93
C ILE A 48 3.10 14.44 6.08
N THR A 49 1.91 13.92 6.37
CA THR A 49 1.63 12.49 6.24
C THR A 49 1.12 12.21 4.83
N ALA A 50 1.74 11.26 4.14
CA ALA A 50 1.35 10.83 2.81
C ALA A 50 0.74 9.43 2.87
N ILE A 51 -0.48 9.28 2.37
CA ILE A 51 -1.18 7.99 2.32
C ILE A 51 -1.45 7.64 0.86
N LYS A 52 -1.20 6.38 0.49
CA LYS A 52 -1.66 5.79 -0.77
C LYS A 52 -2.62 4.66 -0.45
N ALA A 53 -3.81 4.68 -1.05
CA ALA A 53 -4.84 3.70 -0.77
C ALA A 53 -5.63 3.32 -2.03
N GLY A 54 -6.00 2.05 -2.12
CA GLY A 54 -6.80 1.46 -3.19
C GLY A 54 -7.78 0.43 -2.65
N LEU A 55 -8.66 -0.06 -3.50
CA LEU A 55 -9.70 -1.01 -3.14
C LEU A 55 -9.14 -2.44 -3.08
N GLY A 56 -9.67 -3.24 -2.15
CA GLY A 56 -9.31 -4.65 -1.98
C GLY A 56 -7.90 -4.87 -1.41
N LEU A 57 -7.36 -6.07 -1.64
CA LEU A 57 -6.05 -6.49 -1.16
C LEU A 57 -4.92 -5.66 -1.80
N ARG A 58 -3.85 -5.38 -1.04
CA ARG A 58 -2.77 -4.46 -1.45
C ARG A 58 -2.05 -4.98 -2.69
N GLU A 59 -1.98 -6.30 -2.83
CA GLU A 59 -1.47 -7.06 -3.96
C GLU A 59 -1.98 -6.52 -5.30
N ALA A 60 -3.19 -5.95 -5.34
CA ALA A 60 -3.79 -5.38 -6.54
C ALA A 60 -2.98 -4.23 -7.18
N PHE A 61 -2.15 -3.51 -6.41
CA PHE A 61 -1.43 -2.34 -6.92
C PHE A 61 0.05 -2.27 -6.51
N ILE A 62 0.64 -3.38 -6.03
CA ILE A 62 2.08 -3.48 -5.72
C ILE A 62 2.94 -3.56 -6.99
N SER A 63 2.37 -3.95 -8.13
CA SER A 63 3.10 -4.19 -9.40
C SER A 63 3.51 -2.93 -10.17
N GLY A 64 3.41 -1.73 -9.58
CA GLY A 64 4.20 -0.57 -10.01
C GLY A 64 3.51 0.47 -10.91
N GLY A 65 2.20 0.66 -10.86
CA GLY A 65 1.57 1.73 -11.64
C GLY A 65 0.28 2.28 -11.03
N ALA A 66 0.33 3.54 -10.58
CA ALA A 66 -0.72 4.59 -10.56
C ALA A 66 -2.22 4.24 -10.32
N ALA A 67 -2.55 3.09 -9.75
CA ALA A 67 -3.93 2.66 -9.56
C ALA A 67 -4.54 3.12 -8.22
N ALA A 68 -3.70 3.31 -7.19
CA ALA A 68 -4.14 3.75 -5.87
C ALA A 68 -4.23 5.28 -5.82
N GLY A 69 -5.30 5.79 -5.19
CA GLY A 69 -5.40 7.22 -4.88
C GLY A 69 -4.36 7.63 -3.84
N SER A 70 -4.05 8.93 -3.82
CA SER A 70 -3.11 9.52 -2.88
C SER A 70 -3.78 10.63 -2.07
N VAL A 71 -3.39 10.75 -0.80
CA VAL A 71 -3.82 11.86 0.05
C VAL A 71 -2.64 12.37 0.85
N ARG A 72 -2.51 13.70 0.89
CA ARG A 72 -1.51 14.41 1.69
C ARG A 72 -2.22 15.17 2.78
N VAL A 73 -1.71 15.04 4.00
CA VAL A 73 -2.35 15.60 5.20
C VAL A 73 -1.31 16.33 6.03
N ASP A 74 -1.68 17.50 6.57
CA ASP A 74 -0.89 18.13 7.62
C ASP A 74 -0.92 17.25 8.88
N ALA A 75 0.25 16.81 9.32
CA ALA A 75 0.39 15.86 10.42
C ALA A 75 -0.02 16.44 11.78
N ARG A 76 -0.01 17.78 11.93
CA ARG A 76 -0.34 18.46 13.19
C ARG A 76 -1.84 18.78 13.28
N THR A 77 -2.44 19.27 12.20
CA THR A 77 -3.86 19.67 12.20
C THR A 77 -4.77 18.53 11.78
N GLY A 78 -4.25 17.56 11.02
CA GLY A 78 -5.05 16.51 10.38
C GLY A 78 -5.82 17.00 9.16
N GLU A 79 -5.55 18.21 8.68
CA GLU A 79 -6.19 18.80 7.50
C GLU A 79 -5.67 18.16 6.21
N THR A 80 -6.58 17.71 5.35
CA THR A 80 -6.25 17.22 4.02
C THR A 80 -5.74 18.39 3.17
N LEU A 81 -4.48 18.32 2.77
CA LEU A 81 -3.82 19.31 1.91
C LEU A 81 -4.10 19.03 0.44
N ASP A 82 -4.15 17.76 0.06
CA ASP A 82 -4.38 17.32 -1.31
C ASP A 82 -4.97 15.90 -1.34
N TYR A 83 -5.83 15.63 -2.33
CA TYR A 83 -6.39 14.31 -2.56
C TYR A 83 -6.49 14.03 -4.06
N GLU A 84 -5.78 13.00 -4.51
CA GLU A 84 -5.81 12.50 -5.88
C GLU A 84 -6.54 11.15 -5.92
N THR A 85 -7.60 11.06 -6.72
CA THR A 85 -8.29 9.78 -6.96
C THR A 85 -7.54 8.97 -8.01
N GLY A 86 -7.12 7.76 -7.65
CA GLY A 86 -6.48 6.83 -8.57
C GLY A 86 -7.49 6.13 -9.48
N VAL A 87 -7.00 5.60 -10.61
CA VAL A 87 -7.80 4.78 -11.53
C VAL A 87 -7.40 3.32 -11.41
N GLN A 88 -8.14 2.56 -10.61
CA GLN A 88 -7.87 1.15 -10.35
C GLN A 88 -8.63 0.27 -11.36
N ARG A 89 -7.90 -0.44 -12.22
CA ARG A 89 -8.51 -1.31 -13.25
C ARG A 89 -8.89 -2.70 -12.74
N THR A 90 -8.18 -3.18 -11.73
CA THR A 90 -8.31 -4.54 -11.20
C THR A 90 -8.37 -4.53 -9.67
N VAL A 91 -8.96 -5.56 -9.10
CA VAL A 91 -9.00 -5.80 -7.65
C VAL A 91 -8.56 -7.22 -7.36
N VAL A 92 -7.81 -7.39 -6.28
CA VAL A 92 -7.42 -8.71 -5.79
C VAL A 92 -8.31 -9.08 -4.61
N ARG A 93 -8.91 -10.27 -4.68
CA ARG A 93 -9.86 -10.80 -3.69
C ARG A 93 -9.49 -12.24 -3.31
N PRO A 94 -9.79 -12.68 -2.07
CA PRO A 94 -9.56 -14.06 -1.66
C PRO A 94 -10.54 -15.01 -2.34
N ARG A 95 -10.09 -16.22 -2.66
CA ARG A 95 -10.96 -17.30 -3.13
C ARG A 95 -11.49 -18.15 -1.97
N PRO A 96 -12.71 -18.72 -2.07
CA PRO A 96 -13.27 -19.60 -1.04
C PRO A 96 -12.38 -20.82 -0.72
N GLU A 97 -11.73 -21.39 -1.74
CA GLU A 97 -10.84 -22.56 -1.64
C GLU A 97 -9.40 -22.23 -1.20
N GLY A 98 -9.12 -20.96 -0.93
CA GLY A 98 -7.80 -20.46 -0.58
C GLY A 98 -7.04 -19.86 -1.77
N GLY A 99 -6.09 -18.98 -1.45
CA GLY A 99 -5.42 -18.15 -2.45
C GLY A 99 -6.21 -16.89 -2.81
N ILE A 100 -5.81 -16.26 -3.90
CA ILE A 100 -6.35 -14.98 -4.37
C ILE A 100 -6.65 -15.04 -5.87
N GLU A 101 -7.55 -14.16 -6.31
CA GLU A 101 -7.81 -13.88 -7.72
C GLU A 101 -7.77 -12.39 -8.01
N THR A 102 -7.44 -12.07 -9.26
CA THR A 102 -7.50 -10.73 -9.81
C THR A 102 -8.73 -10.62 -10.70
N VAL A 103 -9.58 -9.65 -10.43
CA VAL A 103 -10.83 -9.38 -11.16
C VAL A 103 -10.78 -7.96 -11.71
N ASP A 104 -11.28 -7.75 -12.93
CA ASP A 104 -11.41 -6.41 -13.50
C ASP A 104 -12.55 -5.62 -12.85
N PHE A 105 -12.31 -4.34 -12.58
CA PHE A 105 -13.38 -3.43 -12.18
C PHE A 105 -14.24 -3.02 -13.37
N SER A 106 -15.55 -2.87 -13.12
CA SER A 106 -16.45 -2.19 -14.04
C SER A 106 -16.05 -0.72 -14.20
N ALA A 107 -16.46 -0.05 -15.28
CA ALA A 107 -16.03 1.32 -15.58
C ALA A 107 -16.32 2.30 -14.43
N ASP A 108 -17.46 2.12 -13.75
CA ASP A 108 -17.92 3.00 -12.66
C ASP A 108 -17.10 2.82 -11.36
N GLU A 109 -16.53 1.64 -11.14
CA GLU A 109 -15.75 1.32 -9.94
C GLU A 109 -14.29 1.75 -10.04
N ARG A 110 -13.80 2.05 -11.25
CA ARG A 110 -12.37 2.30 -11.49
C ARG A 110 -11.87 3.60 -10.86
N SER A 111 -12.72 4.61 -10.71
CA SER A 111 -12.33 5.96 -10.32
C SER A 111 -13.06 6.40 -9.04
N VAL A 112 -13.00 5.55 -8.01
CA VAL A 112 -13.66 5.80 -6.72
C VAL A 112 -12.63 6.26 -5.69
N ARG A 113 -13.04 7.22 -4.87
CA ARG A 113 -12.26 7.70 -3.73
C ARG A 113 -12.11 6.57 -2.69
N ALA A 114 -10.91 5.97 -2.62
CA ALA A 114 -10.64 4.85 -1.70
C ALA A 114 -10.78 5.23 -0.21
N LEU A 115 -10.47 6.48 0.18
CA LEU A 115 -10.60 6.94 1.56
C LEU A 115 -11.59 8.09 1.67
N SER A 116 -12.57 7.94 2.56
CA SER A 116 -13.46 9.02 2.95
C SER A 116 -12.77 10.02 3.88
N ASP A 117 -13.32 11.24 3.96
CA ASP A 117 -12.84 12.30 4.86
C ASP A 117 -12.90 11.91 6.34
N LYS A 118 -13.71 10.90 6.70
CA LYS A 118 -13.79 10.36 8.07
C LYS A 118 -12.71 9.31 8.35
N GLN A 119 -12.25 8.59 7.33
CA GLN A 119 -11.23 7.53 7.47
C GLN A 119 -9.83 8.13 7.59
N VAL A 120 -9.53 9.23 6.88
CA VAL A 120 -8.21 9.86 6.92
C VAL A 120 -7.78 10.25 8.34
N PRO A 121 -8.58 11.00 9.14
CA PRO A 121 -8.20 11.32 10.52
C PRO A 121 -8.13 10.09 11.44
N ARG A 122 -8.87 9.01 11.14
CA ARG A 122 -8.82 7.75 11.90
C ARG A 122 -7.49 7.04 11.69
N LEU A 123 -6.97 7.06 10.47
CA LEU A 123 -5.66 6.48 10.13
C LEU A 123 -4.52 7.27 10.77
N LEU A 124 -4.59 8.60 10.77
CA LEU A 124 -3.58 9.45 11.41
C LEU A 124 -3.39 9.16 12.91
N ARG A 125 -4.46 8.82 13.64
CA ARG A 125 -4.36 8.44 15.05
C ARG A 125 -3.67 7.10 15.30
N LYS A 126 -3.40 6.32 14.25
CA LYS A 126 -2.76 5.00 14.31
C LYS A 126 -1.33 4.99 13.80
N GLY A 127 -0.88 6.06 13.14
CA GLY A 127 0.51 6.27 12.71
C GLY A 127 1.28 7.07 13.74
#